data_AF-A0A9W8YC93-F1
#
_entry.id   AF-A0A9W8YC93-F1
#
_cell.length_a   1.000
_cell.length_b   1.000
_cell.length_c   1.000
_cell.angle_alpha   90.00
_cell.angle_beta   90.00
_cell.angle_gamma   90.00
#
_symmetry.space_group_name_H-M   'P 1'
#
loop_
_entity.id
_entity.type
_entity.pdbx_description
1 polymer ?
#
loop_
_entity_poly.entity_id
_entity_poly.type
_entity_poly.pdbx_seq_one_letter_code
_entity_poly.pdbx_strand_id
1 'polypeptide(L)'
;MAPTTSTTHDQDLLTRINTAASAHSIDLSILPFHQEALESITSLFTTAHTTPTYDFSTATRIDTHTHPIPPWFRALEPQAAGRATPSWNPSAHLQFMSSHSITHSILCISTPQANAFSTDPTLSSDAKLRKKKTIALARLLNEFSAELCRVYPKRFSWLAVTPLPYVEEGVVEARYALEELGAVGRLYARVWFPHLHWRASHGAGAFPDISERFLLGFPDVSDEARKAYKERFWYDSAGPVYPNQVKGLTEGMGIPVSQLVFGTDYPYGIGFWDVDANIAGLSEADFLSSSEKEQIFSENVKGLWAGKLLGV
;
A
#
# COMPACT_ATOMS: atom_id res chain seq x y z
N MET A 1 9.81 25.45 32.93
CA MET A 1 8.67 24.96 32.14
C MET A 1 9.08 23.61 31.57
N ALA A 2 8.39 22.53 31.93
CA ALA A 2 8.66 21.23 31.32
C ALA A 2 8.28 21.30 29.82
N PRO A 3 9.08 20.76 28.89
CA PRO A 3 8.63 20.65 27.51
C PRO A 3 7.34 19.84 27.49
N THR A 4 6.35 20.33 26.75
CA THR A 4 5.09 19.61 26.52
C THR A 4 5.41 18.26 25.89
N THR A 5 4.71 17.20 26.26
CA THR A 5 4.99 15.82 25.81
C THR A 5 5.15 15.66 24.30
N SER A 6 4.45 16.49 23.50
CA SER A 6 4.60 16.57 22.04
C SER A 6 5.99 17.01 21.58
N THR A 7 6.61 18.01 22.21
CA THR A 7 7.94 18.51 21.76
C THR A 7 9.06 17.51 22.03
N THR A 8 8.93 16.67 23.05
CA THR A 8 9.91 15.61 23.33
C THR A 8 9.74 14.46 22.34
N HIS A 9 8.51 14.02 22.07
CA HIS A 9 8.21 13.01 21.02
C HIS A 9 8.78 13.40 19.67
N ASP A 10 8.53 14.65 19.24
CA ASP A 10 9.00 15.16 17.95
C ASP A 10 10.53 15.14 17.85
N GLN A 11 11.22 15.55 18.92
CA GLN A 11 12.69 15.54 18.96
C GLN A 11 13.27 14.12 18.93
N ASP A 12 12.68 13.19 19.68
CA ASP A 12 13.10 11.79 19.71
C ASP A 12 12.88 11.12 18.34
N LEU A 13 11.73 11.40 17.72
CA LEU A 13 11.39 10.90 16.38
C LEU A 13 12.34 11.43 15.32
N LEU A 14 12.63 12.74 15.31
CA LEU A 14 13.60 13.34 14.39
C LEU A 14 15.00 12.77 14.60
N THR A 15 15.41 12.60 15.85
CA THR A 15 16.71 12.01 16.19
C THR A 15 16.81 10.59 15.66
N ARG A 16 15.76 9.78 15.84
CA ARG A 16 15.69 8.41 15.30
C ARG A 16 15.79 8.39 13.77
N ILE A 17 14.98 9.20 13.08
CA ILE A 17 14.96 9.25 11.62
C ILE A 17 16.34 9.63 11.07
N ASN A 18 16.95 10.70 11.60
CA ASN A 18 18.25 11.18 11.16
C ASN A 18 19.39 10.19 11.48
N THR A 19 19.34 9.54 12.64
CA THR A 19 20.32 8.52 13.02
C THR A 19 20.25 7.31 12.08
N ALA A 20 19.04 6.81 11.81
CA ALA A 20 18.84 5.67 10.92
C ALA A 20 19.20 5.99 9.46
N ALA A 21 18.87 7.20 8.98
CA ALA A 21 19.29 7.66 7.66
C ALA A 21 20.83 7.73 7.56
N SER A 22 21.49 8.30 8.57
CA SER A 22 22.96 8.40 8.63
C SER A 22 23.64 7.04 8.68
N ALA A 23 23.11 6.10 9.47
CA ALA A 23 23.62 4.73 9.57
C ALA A 23 23.60 4.00 8.21
N HIS A 24 22.63 4.31 7.35
CA HIS A 24 22.50 3.74 6.00
C HIS A 24 23.07 4.65 4.91
N SER A 25 23.85 5.67 5.27
CA SER A 25 24.46 6.64 4.34
C SER A 25 23.45 7.36 3.43
N ILE A 26 22.24 7.61 3.94
CA ILE A 26 21.16 8.31 3.25
C ILE A 26 21.19 9.78 3.66
N ASP A 27 21.52 10.65 2.71
CA ASP A 27 21.42 12.10 2.89
C ASP A 27 20.00 12.58 2.53
N LEU A 28 19.19 12.88 3.54
CA LEU A 28 17.83 13.40 3.33
C LEU A 28 17.83 14.81 2.74
N SER A 29 18.87 15.62 2.97
CA SER A 29 18.94 17.02 2.52
C SER A 29 19.03 17.17 1.00
N ILE A 30 19.33 16.08 0.29
CA ILE A 30 19.28 16.01 -1.17
C ILE A 30 17.88 16.28 -1.74
N LEU A 31 16.85 16.12 -0.92
CA LEU A 31 15.47 16.47 -1.24
C LEU A 31 15.20 17.90 -0.75
N PRO A 32 14.85 18.85 -1.63
CA PRO A 32 14.64 20.23 -1.23
C PRO A 32 13.49 20.41 -0.22
N PHE A 33 12.54 19.48 -0.20
CA PHE A 33 11.38 19.46 0.70
C PHE A 33 11.58 18.58 1.95
N HIS A 34 12.81 18.12 2.25
CA HIS A 34 13.03 17.19 3.37
C HIS A 34 12.58 17.75 4.73
N GLN A 35 12.75 19.05 4.97
CA GLN A 35 12.30 19.70 6.22
C GLN A 35 10.78 19.67 6.34
N GLU A 36 10.06 20.06 5.29
CA GLU A 36 8.59 19.96 5.22
C GLU A 36 8.12 18.52 5.45
N ALA A 37 8.83 17.54 4.88
CA ALA A 37 8.50 16.13 5.09
C ALA A 37 8.70 15.70 6.54
N LEU A 38 9.81 16.06 7.17
CA LEU A 38 10.09 15.73 8.57
C LEU A 38 9.09 16.39 9.52
N GLU A 39 8.75 17.66 9.30
CA GLU A 39 7.72 18.39 10.07
C GLU A 39 6.33 17.76 9.90
N SER A 40 6.00 17.34 8.68
CA SER A 40 4.76 16.61 8.39
C SER A 40 4.72 15.24 9.07
N ILE A 41 5.87 14.57 9.29
CA ILE A 41 5.94 13.28 9.98
C ILE A 41 5.78 13.48 11.48
N THR A 42 6.52 14.41 12.09
CA THR A 42 6.43 14.66 13.54
C THR A 42 5.05 15.16 13.97
N SER A 43 4.43 16.01 13.16
CA SER A 43 3.10 16.54 13.45
C SER A 43 1.98 15.48 13.44
N LEU A 44 2.22 14.25 12.97
CA LEU A 44 1.24 13.15 13.02
C LEU A 44 0.81 12.83 14.44
N PHE A 45 1.72 12.92 15.42
CA PHE A 45 1.38 12.69 16.83
C PHE A 45 0.34 13.71 17.31
N THR A 46 0.61 15.01 17.13
CA THR A 46 -0.35 16.06 17.51
C THR A 46 -1.65 15.95 16.70
N THR A 47 -1.56 15.65 15.41
CA THR A 47 -2.71 15.46 14.52
C THR A 47 -3.62 14.36 15.02
N ALA A 48 -3.07 13.24 15.49
CA ALA A 48 -3.85 12.13 16.03
C ALA A 48 -4.65 12.52 17.28
N HIS A 49 -4.12 13.42 18.12
CA HIS A 49 -4.81 13.90 19.32
C HIS A 49 -5.93 14.90 19.02
N THR A 50 -5.87 15.61 17.90
CA THR A 50 -6.89 16.59 17.48
C THR A 50 -7.87 16.04 16.46
N THR A 51 -7.62 14.84 15.92
CA THR A 51 -8.51 14.18 14.97
C THR A 51 -9.84 13.83 15.64
N PRO A 52 -11.00 14.13 15.00
CA PRO A 52 -12.30 13.72 15.51
C PRO A 52 -12.39 12.21 15.73
N THR A 53 -13.17 11.81 16.72
CA THR A 53 -13.50 10.39 16.90
C THR A 53 -14.57 9.97 15.90
N TYR A 54 -14.37 8.81 15.27
CA TYR A 54 -15.33 8.20 14.36
C TYR A 54 -15.83 6.88 14.95
N ASP A 55 -17.05 6.47 14.60
CA ASP A 55 -17.62 5.21 15.07
C ASP A 55 -17.14 4.04 14.20
N PHE A 56 -16.58 3.02 14.83
CA PHE A 56 -16.12 1.78 14.20
C PHE A 56 -16.80 0.54 14.81
N SER A 57 -17.85 0.72 15.62
CA SER A 57 -18.50 -0.36 16.38
C SER A 57 -19.06 -1.49 15.50
N THR A 58 -19.47 -1.16 14.27
CA THR A 58 -19.99 -2.10 13.28
C THR A 58 -19.01 -2.40 12.15
N ALA A 59 -17.79 -1.85 12.20
CA ALA A 59 -16.80 -1.99 11.15
C ALA A 59 -16.10 -3.35 11.25
N THR A 60 -16.09 -4.10 10.14
CA THR A 60 -15.51 -5.46 10.09
C THR A 60 -14.59 -5.65 8.88
N ARG A 61 -14.73 -4.86 7.81
CA ARG A 61 -13.98 -5.04 6.56
C ARG A 61 -12.52 -4.63 6.72
N ILE A 62 -11.64 -5.28 5.98
CA ILE A 62 -10.22 -4.98 5.95
C ILE A 62 -9.81 -4.57 4.55
N ASP A 63 -9.44 -3.31 4.40
CA ASP A 63 -9.05 -2.75 3.11
C ASP A 63 -7.57 -3.01 2.85
N THR A 64 -7.28 -3.89 1.91
CA THR A 64 -5.89 -4.25 1.60
C THR A 64 -5.24 -3.34 0.57
N HIS A 65 -5.99 -2.39 -0.01
CA HIS A 65 -5.51 -1.56 -1.12
C HIS A 65 -5.98 -0.11 -0.92
N THR A 66 -5.15 0.68 -0.23
CA THR A 66 -5.37 2.11 -0.02
C THR A 66 -4.05 2.86 0.03
N HIS A 67 -4.09 4.17 -0.25
CA HIS A 67 -2.95 5.00 -0.54
C HIS A 67 -2.94 6.26 0.33
N PRO A 68 -2.07 6.34 1.36
CA PRO A 68 -1.86 7.60 2.03
C PRO A 68 -1.02 8.52 1.13
N ILE A 69 -1.35 9.81 1.12
CA ILE A 69 -0.69 10.80 0.25
C ILE A 69 -0.24 11.99 1.11
N PRO A 70 1.01 12.00 1.57
CA PRO A 70 1.57 13.15 2.25
C PRO A 70 1.53 14.41 1.35
N PRO A 71 1.25 15.62 1.89
CA PRO A 71 1.18 16.83 1.09
C PRO A 71 2.43 17.12 0.25
N TRP A 72 3.61 16.91 0.83
CA TRP A 72 4.91 17.07 0.15
C TRP A 72 5.10 16.06 -0.99
N PHE A 73 4.58 14.85 -0.87
CA PHE A 73 4.62 13.85 -1.94
C PHE A 73 3.66 14.23 -3.07
N ARG A 74 2.46 14.71 -2.74
CA ARG A 74 1.51 15.25 -3.72
C ARG A 74 2.07 16.45 -4.47
N ALA A 75 2.82 17.31 -3.80
CA ALA A 75 3.49 18.46 -4.43
C ALA A 75 4.61 18.02 -5.37
N LEU A 76 5.37 16.99 -4.99
CA LEU A 76 6.40 16.37 -5.85
C LEU A 76 5.79 15.70 -7.08
N GLU A 77 4.72 14.93 -6.90
CA GLU A 77 4.04 14.17 -7.93
C GLU A 77 2.58 14.65 -8.07
N PRO A 78 2.33 15.76 -8.78
CA PRO A 78 0.98 16.29 -8.96
C PRO A 78 0.14 15.43 -9.90
N GLN A 79 0.76 14.55 -10.71
CA GLN A 79 0.08 13.72 -11.71
C GLN A 79 0.47 12.23 -11.67
N ALA A 80 0.00 11.51 -10.66
CA ALA A 80 0.17 10.05 -10.61
C ALA A 80 -0.66 9.32 -11.67
N ALA A 81 -0.03 8.39 -12.40
CA ALA A 81 -0.67 7.56 -13.43
C ALA A 81 -1.50 8.34 -14.48
N GLY A 82 -1.06 9.55 -14.83
CA GLY A 82 -1.74 10.39 -15.83
C GLY A 82 -2.99 11.12 -15.32
N ARG A 83 -3.17 11.20 -13.99
CA ARG A 83 -4.29 11.88 -13.34
C ARG A 83 -3.82 12.77 -12.21
N ALA A 84 -4.58 13.82 -11.89
CA ALA A 84 -4.28 14.66 -10.75
C ALA A 84 -4.24 13.83 -9.45
N THR A 85 -3.15 13.97 -8.70
CA THR A 85 -3.00 13.31 -7.41
C THR A 85 -4.01 13.93 -6.42
N PRO A 86 -4.91 13.12 -5.83
CA PRO A 86 -5.95 13.62 -4.92
C PRO A 86 -5.33 14.14 -3.61
N SER A 87 -6.06 15.01 -2.91
CA SER A 87 -5.71 15.35 -1.54
C SER A 87 -6.05 14.20 -0.60
N TRP A 88 -5.31 14.10 0.50
CA TRP A 88 -5.50 13.07 1.50
C TRP A 88 -5.10 13.62 2.87
N ASN A 89 -5.77 13.19 3.93
CA ASN A 89 -5.33 13.38 5.30
C ASN A 89 -5.88 12.24 6.20
N PRO A 90 -5.30 12.03 7.41
CA PRO A 90 -5.73 10.96 8.30
C PRO A 90 -7.22 11.01 8.68
N SER A 91 -7.73 12.21 8.98
CA SER A 91 -9.13 12.41 9.39
C SER A 91 -10.11 11.98 8.29
N ALA A 92 -9.88 12.39 7.05
CA ALA A 92 -10.70 12.03 5.91
C ALA A 92 -10.64 10.52 5.62
N HIS A 93 -9.48 9.89 5.79
CA HIS A 93 -9.34 8.44 5.64
C HIS A 93 -10.10 7.69 6.73
N LEU A 94 -10.00 8.11 8.00
CA LEU A 94 -10.74 7.49 9.10
C LEU A 94 -12.25 7.66 8.96
N GLN A 95 -12.71 8.82 8.49
CA GLN A 95 -14.12 9.03 8.14
C GLN A 95 -14.57 8.08 7.05
N PHE A 96 -13.80 7.98 5.96
CA PHE A 96 -14.08 7.04 4.87
C PHE A 96 -14.17 5.61 5.38
N MET A 97 -13.22 5.17 6.20
CA MET A 97 -13.23 3.83 6.79
C MET A 97 -14.51 3.58 7.61
N SER A 98 -14.84 4.51 8.51
CA SER A 98 -16.04 4.45 9.35
C SER A 98 -17.32 4.34 8.51
N SER A 99 -17.48 5.18 7.48
CA SER A 99 -18.66 5.19 6.61
C SER A 99 -18.81 3.93 5.75
N HIS A 100 -17.72 3.20 5.48
CA HIS A 100 -17.74 1.99 4.65
C HIS A 100 -17.51 0.71 5.45
N SER A 101 -17.71 0.73 6.77
CA SER A 101 -17.53 -0.43 7.67
C SER A 101 -16.13 -1.07 7.58
N ILE A 102 -15.11 -0.27 7.30
CA ILE A 102 -13.70 -0.71 7.25
C ILE A 102 -13.10 -0.49 8.63
N THR A 103 -12.63 -1.57 9.25
CA THR A 103 -12.05 -1.54 10.59
C THR A 103 -10.54 -1.30 10.55
N HIS A 104 -9.88 -1.80 9.50
CA HIS A 104 -8.43 -1.73 9.35
C HIS A 104 -8.06 -1.58 7.89
N SER A 105 -7.03 -0.78 7.60
CA SER A 105 -6.52 -0.58 6.25
C SER A 105 -5.02 -0.86 6.15
N ILE A 106 -4.62 -1.52 5.06
CA ILE A 106 -3.22 -1.80 4.74
C ILE A 106 -2.75 -0.75 3.73
N LEU A 107 -2.02 0.24 4.25
CA LEU A 107 -1.50 1.37 3.52
C LEU A 107 -0.39 0.95 2.55
N CYS A 108 -0.43 1.46 1.33
CA CYS A 108 0.63 1.33 0.35
C CYS A 108 0.78 2.63 -0.43
N ILE A 109 1.99 3.16 -0.56
CA ILE A 109 2.19 4.40 -1.33
C ILE A 109 1.88 4.11 -2.81
N SER A 110 1.07 4.97 -3.42
CA SER A 110 0.68 4.83 -4.83
C SER A 110 1.86 5.07 -5.77
N THR A 111 1.70 4.66 -7.02
CA THR A 111 2.67 4.95 -8.09
C THR A 111 2.90 6.46 -8.23
N PRO A 112 4.14 6.93 -8.48
CA PRO A 112 5.36 6.18 -8.76
C PRO A 112 6.16 5.77 -7.51
N GLN A 113 5.62 5.92 -6.30
CA GLN A 113 6.34 5.68 -5.03
C GLN A 113 7.68 6.45 -4.99
N ALA A 114 8.77 5.77 -4.63
CA ALA A 114 10.11 6.34 -4.61
C ALA A 114 10.66 6.72 -6.02
N ASN A 115 9.97 6.31 -7.09
CA ASN A 115 10.39 6.57 -8.47
C ASN A 115 9.86 7.87 -9.07
N ALA A 116 9.38 8.81 -8.24
CA ALA A 116 8.95 10.14 -8.70
C ALA A 116 10.03 10.89 -9.51
N PHE A 117 11.32 10.58 -9.31
CA PHE A 117 12.44 11.17 -10.06
C PHE A 117 12.83 10.43 -11.35
N SER A 118 12.11 9.36 -11.71
CA SER A 118 12.43 8.52 -12.88
C SER A 118 12.21 9.25 -14.21
N THR A 119 11.18 10.11 -14.26
CA THR A 119 10.77 10.88 -15.44
C THR A 119 11.27 12.32 -15.41
N ASP A 120 11.99 12.74 -14.36
CA ASP A 120 12.53 14.09 -14.23
C ASP A 120 13.58 14.34 -15.34
N PRO A 121 13.28 15.23 -16.32
CA PRO A 121 14.16 15.47 -17.45
C PRO A 121 15.46 16.17 -17.02
N THR A 122 15.43 16.93 -15.91
CA THR A 122 16.60 17.63 -15.37
C THR A 122 17.61 16.66 -14.75
N LEU A 123 17.14 15.48 -14.33
CA LEU A 123 17.97 14.44 -13.76
C LEU A 123 18.39 13.40 -14.79
N SER A 124 17.85 13.40 -16.01
CA SER A 124 18.10 12.37 -17.05
C SER A 124 19.59 12.03 -17.26
N SER A 125 20.49 13.02 -17.16
CA SER A 125 21.94 12.87 -17.28
C SER A 125 22.68 12.53 -15.98
N ASP A 126 22.07 12.71 -14.80
CA ASP A 126 22.69 12.42 -13.50
C ASP A 126 22.00 11.25 -12.78
N ALA A 127 22.34 10.04 -13.23
CA ALA A 127 21.86 8.80 -12.63
C ALA A 127 22.25 8.65 -11.15
N LYS A 128 23.38 9.23 -10.72
CA LYS A 128 23.83 9.14 -9.31
C LYS A 128 22.96 10.00 -8.41
N LEU A 129 22.67 11.24 -8.82
CA LEU A 129 21.76 12.12 -8.09
C LEU A 129 20.35 11.55 -8.04
N ARG A 130 19.85 11.01 -9.16
CA ARG A 130 18.54 10.33 -9.19
C ARG A 130 18.47 9.19 -8.19
N LYS A 131 19.51 8.35 -8.15
CA LYS A 131 19.63 7.26 -7.18
C LYS A 131 19.52 7.78 -5.75
N LYS A 132 20.34 8.79 -5.39
CA LYS A 132 20.32 9.38 -4.04
C LYS A 132 18.94 9.93 -3.66
N LYS A 133 18.29 10.67 -4.57
CA LYS A 133 16.94 11.22 -4.35
C LYS A 133 15.88 10.13 -4.18
N THR A 134 15.91 9.07 -4.99
CA THR A 134 14.99 7.93 -4.88
C THR A 134 15.15 7.19 -3.55
N ILE A 135 16.39 6.96 -3.09
CA ILE A 135 16.66 6.34 -1.79
C ILE A 135 16.17 7.22 -0.64
N ALA A 136 16.49 8.51 -0.65
CA ALA A 136 16.03 9.46 0.37
C ALA A 136 14.49 9.54 0.41
N LEU A 137 13.83 9.52 -0.75
CA LEU A 137 12.37 9.57 -0.83
C LEU A 137 11.73 8.29 -0.28
N ALA A 138 12.29 7.12 -0.59
CA ALA A 138 11.83 5.86 0.00
C ALA A 138 11.89 5.90 1.52
N ARG A 139 13.00 6.42 2.10
CA ARG A 139 13.14 6.57 3.55
C ARG A 139 12.05 7.47 4.13
N LEU A 140 11.82 8.66 3.59
CA LEU A 140 10.78 9.57 4.10
C LEU A 140 9.37 8.98 4.00
N LEU A 141 9.05 8.29 2.90
CA LEU A 141 7.74 7.64 2.72
C LEU A 141 7.53 6.49 3.72
N ASN A 142 8.58 5.69 3.99
CA ASN A 142 8.53 4.63 4.99
C ASN A 142 8.38 5.19 6.40
N GLU A 143 9.15 6.24 6.75
CA GLU A 143 9.06 6.89 8.06
C GLU A 143 7.68 7.51 8.31
N PHE A 144 7.12 8.17 7.30
CA PHE A 144 5.76 8.67 7.33
C PHE A 144 4.73 7.56 7.57
N SER A 145 4.80 6.47 6.79
CA SER A 145 3.84 5.37 6.90
C SER A 145 3.94 4.68 8.26
N ALA A 146 5.17 4.48 8.75
CA ALA A 146 5.44 3.89 10.05
C ALA A 146 4.89 4.76 11.19
N GLU A 147 5.14 6.07 11.16
CA GLU A 147 4.63 6.98 12.19
C GLU A 147 3.10 7.04 12.18
N LEU A 148 2.49 7.10 10.99
CA LEU A 148 1.03 7.07 10.84
C LEU A 148 0.42 5.81 11.47
N CYS A 149 1.05 4.64 11.27
CA CYS A 149 0.64 3.40 11.90
C CYS A 149 0.90 3.37 13.42
N ARG A 150 1.98 4.00 13.91
CA ARG A 150 2.24 4.11 15.36
C ARG A 150 1.18 4.94 16.08
N VAL A 151 0.72 6.03 15.45
CA VAL A 151 -0.29 6.91 16.06
C VAL A 151 -1.73 6.40 15.89
N TYR A 152 -2.00 5.54 14.90
CA TYR A 152 -3.30 4.84 14.74
C TYR A 152 -3.15 3.31 14.63
N PRO A 153 -2.64 2.62 15.66
CA PRO A 153 -2.21 1.22 15.57
C PRO A 153 -3.36 0.22 15.38
N LYS A 154 -4.59 0.59 15.73
CA LYS A 154 -5.79 -0.23 15.53
C LYS A 154 -6.48 0.00 14.18
N ARG A 155 -5.93 0.87 13.33
CA ARG A 155 -6.57 1.30 12.07
C ARG A 155 -5.69 1.06 10.87
N PHE A 156 -4.37 1.17 11.04
CA PHE A 156 -3.46 1.09 9.91
C PHE A 156 -2.35 0.08 10.15
N SER A 157 -2.07 -0.70 9.11
CA SER A 157 -0.77 -1.33 8.86
C SER A 157 -0.27 -0.87 7.50
N TRP A 158 0.97 -1.18 7.12
CA TRP A 158 1.55 -0.61 5.91
C TRP A 158 2.55 -1.53 5.20
N LEU A 159 2.69 -1.31 3.89
CA LEU A 159 3.67 -1.97 3.04
C LEU A 159 4.89 -1.07 2.80
N ALA A 160 6.07 -1.66 2.92
CA ALA A 160 7.34 -1.00 2.67
C ALA A 160 7.43 -0.47 1.23
N VAL A 161 7.93 0.76 1.11
CA VAL A 161 8.42 1.35 -0.13
C VAL A 161 9.89 1.02 -0.27
N THR A 162 10.32 0.73 -1.49
CA THR A 162 11.73 0.44 -1.78
C THR A 162 12.23 1.23 -2.97
N PRO A 163 13.50 1.68 -2.95
CA PRO A 163 14.11 2.47 -4.01
C PRO A 163 14.53 1.61 -5.20
N LEU A 164 13.59 0.99 -5.91
CA LEU A 164 13.90 0.32 -7.19
C LEU A 164 14.29 1.34 -8.27
N PRO A 165 15.08 0.97 -9.29
CA PRO A 165 15.65 -0.35 -9.55
C PRO A 165 16.96 -0.62 -8.78
N TYR A 166 17.30 0.18 -7.77
CA TYR A 166 18.55 0.04 -7.02
C TYR A 166 18.44 -1.12 -6.01
N VAL A 167 18.85 -2.32 -6.43
CA VAL A 167 18.59 -3.57 -5.70
C VAL A 167 19.21 -3.59 -4.32
N GLU A 168 20.50 -3.27 -4.19
CA GLU A 168 21.21 -3.30 -2.90
C GLU A 168 20.56 -2.36 -1.88
N GLU A 169 20.29 -1.12 -2.30
CA GLU A 169 19.61 -0.15 -1.43
C GLU A 169 18.14 -0.53 -1.19
N GLY A 170 17.51 -1.20 -2.15
CA GLY A 170 16.20 -1.82 -2.00
C GLY A 170 16.16 -2.87 -0.90
N VAL A 171 17.21 -3.70 -0.78
CA VAL A 171 17.34 -4.71 0.28
C VAL A 171 17.57 -4.04 1.63
N VAL A 172 18.49 -3.06 1.72
CA VAL A 172 18.75 -2.31 2.96
C VAL A 172 17.47 -1.64 3.46
N GLU A 173 16.75 -0.94 2.58
CA GLU A 173 15.53 -0.23 2.96
C GLU A 173 14.39 -1.19 3.30
N ALA A 174 14.27 -2.33 2.60
CA ALA A 174 13.28 -3.34 2.95
C ALA A 174 13.54 -3.94 4.34
N ARG A 175 14.80 -4.24 4.68
CA ARG A 175 15.17 -4.72 6.02
C ARG A 175 14.83 -3.69 7.10
N TYR A 176 15.22 -2.44 6.89
CA TYR A 176 14.88 -1.35 7.82
C TYR A 176 13.35 -1.24 8.03
N ALA A 177 12.58 -1.22 6.95
CA ALA A 177 11.13 -1.10 7.02
C ALA A 177 10.47 -2.30 7.73
N LEU A 178 10.90 -3.53 7.43
CA LEU A 178 10.30 -4.76 7.97
C LEU A 178 10.77 -5.05 9.41
N GLU A 179 12.07 -4.93 9.68
CA GLU A 179 12.70 -5.34 10.94
C GLU A 179 12.62 -4.25 12.02
N GLU A 180 12.74 -2.96 11.65
CA GLU A 180 12.82 -1.85 12.61
C GLU A 180 11.55 -1.00 12.66
N LEU A 181 10.86 -0.80 11.52
CA LEU A 181 9.66 0.04 11.45
C LEU A 181 8.33 -0.73 11.51
N GLY A 182 8.37 -2.06 11.37
CA GLY A 182 7.19 -2.91 11.48
C GLY A 182 6.26 -2.91 10.26
N ALA A 183 6.80 -2.71 9.04
CA ALA A 183 6.04 -2.96 7.81
C ALA A 183 5.56 -4.42 7.74
N VAL A 184 4.35 -4.66 7.24
CA VAL A 184 3.76 -6.01 7.19
C VAL A 184 4.08 -6.75 5.88
N GLY A 185 4.63 -6.04 4.91
CA GLY A 185 5.04 -6.56 3.61
C GLY A 185 5.66 -5.46 2.75
N ARG A 186 5.74 -5.69 1.44
CA ARG A 186 6.29 -4.74 0.47
C ARG A 186 5.49 -4.84 -0.84
N LEU A 187 5.30 -3.73 -1.53
CA LEU A 187 4.73 -3.72 -2.88
C LEU A 187 5.86 -3.90 -3.94
N TYR A 188 5.71 -4.86 -4.85
CA TYR A 188 6.73 -5.20 -5.86
C TYR A 188 6.10 -5.58 -7.20
N ALA A 189 6.83 -5.38 -8.30
CA ALA A 189 6.34 -5.55 -9.67
C ALA A 189 7.03 -6.68 -10.49
N ARG A 190 7.85 -7.55 -9.87
CA ARG A 190 8.57 -8.62 -10.59
C ARG A 190 8.59 -9.94 -9.80
N VAL A 191 8.51 -11.11 -10.43
CA VAL A 191 8.28 -12.39 -9.70
C VAL A 191 9.44 -13.36 -9.90
N TRP A 192 10.32 -13.56 -8.91
CA TRP A 192 11.45 -14.51 -9.00
C TRP A 192 11.71 -15.33 -7.72
N PHE A 193 10.88 -15.22 -6.68
CA PHE A 193 11.14 -15.84 -5.38
C PHE A 193 10.03 -16.84 -5.00
N PRO A 194 10.35 -18.14 -4.86
CA PRO A 194 9.33 -19.19 -4.81
C PRO A 194 8.53 -19.25 -3.49
N HIS A 195 9.04 -18.62 -2.43
CA HIS A 195 8.41 -18.54 -1.12
C HIS A 195 7.73 -17.19 -0.83
N LEU A 196 7.70 -16.27 -1.80
CA LEU A 196 6.95 -15.02 -1.65
C LEU A 196 5.48 -15.23 -2.03
N HIS A 197 4.60 -14.68 -1.20
CA HIS A 197 3.22 -14.43 -1.57
C HIS A 197 3.12 -13.10 -2.33
N TRP A 198 2.29 -13.08 -3.36
CA TRP A 198 2.09 -11.93 -4.25
C TRP A 198 0.66 -11.43 -4.11
N ARG A 199 0.44 -10.12 -4.09
CA ARG A 199 -0.90 -9.56 -4.27
C ARG A 199 -0.97 -8.88 -5.63
N ALA A 200 -1.84 -9.37 -6.49
CA ALA A 200 -2.18 -8.74 -7.76
C ALA A 200 -3.38 -7.83 -7.55
N SER A 201 -3.22 -6.56 -7.91
CA SER A 201 -4.28 -5.58 -7.74
C SER A 201 -5.30 -5.57 -8.87
N HIS A 202 -6.46 -5.00 -8.58
CA HIS A 202 -7.51 -4.72 -9.56
C HIS A 202 -8.02 -5.95 -10.30
N GLY A 203 -8.29 -7.05 -9.57
CA GLY A 203 -8.74 -8.30 -10.17
C GLY A 203 -7.73 -8.89 -11.17
N ALA A 204 -6.43 -8.63 -10.95
CA ALA A 204 -5.32 -8.91 -11.87
C ALA A 204 -5.38 -8.17 -13.23
N GLY A 205 -6.11 -7.04 -13.31
CA GLY A 205 -6.28 -6.30 -14.56
C GLY A 205 -6.83 -7.20 -15.68
N ALA A 206 -6.38 -7.01 -16.91
CA ALA A 206 -6.86 -7.83 -18.04
C ALA A 206 -6.40 -9.31 -17.99
N PHE A 207 -5.59 -9.71 -17.00
CA PHE A 207 -4.97 -11.04 -16.99
C PHE A 207 -5.98 -12.20 -17.05
N PRO A 208 -7.12 -12.21 -16.34
CA PRO A 208 -8.08 -13.31 -16.42
C PRO A 208 -8.52 -13.63 -17.85
N ASP A 209 -8.81 -12.59 -18.65
CA ASP A 209 -9.29 -12.73 -20.03
C ASP A 209 -8.20 -13.19 -21.02
N ILE A 210 -6.93 -12.89 -20.74
CA ILE A 210 -5.82 -13.13 -21.67
C ILE A 210 -4.84 -14.21 -21.19
N SER A 211 -5.03 -14.75 -19.99
CA SER A 211 -4.12 -15.68 -19.32
C SER A 211 -3.76 -16.88 -20.21
N GLU A 212 -4.77 -17.55 -20.78
CA GLU A 212 -4.59 -18.71 -21.64
C GLU A 212 -3.82 -18.39 -22.93
N ARG A 213 -3.95 -17.18 -23.48
CA ARG A 213 -3.15 -16.76 -24.64
C ARG A 213 -1.65 -16.77 -24.32
N PHE A 214 -1.26 -16.40 -23.10
CA PHE A 214 0.14 -16.48 -22.66
C PHE A 214 0.53 -17.92 -22.33
N LEU A 215 -0.27 -18.61 -21.52
CA LEU A 215 0.07 -19.95 -21.03
C LEU A 215 0.20 -20.97 -22.16
N LEU A 216 -0.65 -20.92 -23.18
CA LEU A 216 -0.53 -21.76 -24.37
C LEU A 216 0.73 -21.46 -25.21
N GLY A 217 1.26 -20.23 -25.13
CA GLY A 217 2.51 -19.85 -25.77
C GLY A 217 3.77 -20.38 -25.07
N PHE A 218 3.65 -20.85 -23.82
CA PHE A 218 4.75 -21.35 -23.00
C PHE A 218 4.39 -22.68 -22.32
N PRO A 219 4.15 -23.76 -23.10
CA PRO A 219 3.58 -25.01 -22.58
C PRO A 219 4.42 -25.63 -21.46
N ASP A 220 5.75 -25.56 -21.58
CA ASP A 220 6.71 -26.17 -20.64
C ASP A 220 6.61 -25.62 -19.21
N VAL A 221 6.08 -24.41 -19.02
CA VAL A 221 5.94 -23.75 -17.70
C VAL A 221 4.49 -23.47 -17.32
N SER A 222 3.55 -23.79 -18.20
CA SER A 222 2.16 -23.36 -18.06
C SER A 222 1.44 -24.00 -16.87
N ASP A 223 1.69 -25.28 -16.61
CA ASP A 223 1.10 -26.00 -15.47
C ASP A 223 1.66 -25.50 -14.13
N GLU A 224 2.97 -25.24 -14.07
CA GLU A 224 3.60 -24.66 -12.89
C GLU A 224 3.10 -23.23 -12.63
N ALA A 225 2.90 -22.44 -13.69
CA ALA A 225 2.33 -21.10 -13.59
C ALA A 225 0.88 -21.15 -13.05
N ARG A 226 0.02 -22.02 -13.61
CA ARG A 226 -1.36 -22.20 -13.12
C ARG A 226 -1.39 -22.63 -11.66
N LYS A 227 -0.50 -23.54 -11.26
CA LYS A 227 -0.35 -23.95 -9.85
C LYS A 227 0.07 -22.76 -8.98
N ALA A 228 1.06 -21.99 -9.41
CA ALA A 228 1.52 -20.80 -8.69
C ALA A 228 0.39 -19.79 -8.47
N TYR A 229 -0.44 -19.52 -9.47
CA TYR A 229 -1.60 -18.63 -9.34
C TYR A 229 -2.58 -19.07 -8.27
N LYS A 230 -2.70 -20.39 -8.02
CA LYS A 230 -3.61 -21.01 -7.03
C LYS A 230 -2.98 -21.29 -5.66
N GLU A 231 -1.73 -20.90 -5.45
CA GLU A 231 -1.02 -21.23 -4.20
C GLU A 231 -0.20 -20.07 -3.65
N ARG A 232 0.21 -19.11 -4.49
CA ARG A 232 1.15 -18.05 -4.12
C ARG A 232 0.65 -16.63 -4.39
N PHE A 233 -0.47 -16.48 -5.10
CA PHE A 233 -1.03 -15.18 -5.45
C PHE A 233 -2.30 -14.92 -4.65
N TRP A 234 -2.51 -13.67 -4.28
CA TRP A 234 -3.76 -13.15 -3.79
C TRP A 234 -4.20 -12.05 -4.74
N TYR A 235 -5.51 -11.83 -4.83
CA TYR A 235 -6.09 -10.92 -5.79
C TYR A 235 -6.98 -9.94 -5.05
N ASP A 236 -6.63 -8.66 -5.08
CA ASP A 236 -7.50 -7.65 -4.48
C ASP A 236 -8.62 -7.23 -5.43
N SER A 237 -9.73 -6.79 -4.84
CA SER A 237 -10.91 -6.36 -5.56
C SER A 237 -11.02 -4.84 -5.73
N ALA A 238 -9.89 -4.12 -5.75
CA ALA A 238 -9.89 -2.68 -5.95
C ALA A 238 -10.36 -2.31 -7.37
N GLY A 239 -11.29 -1.36 -7.51
CA GLY A 239 -11.87 -1.00 -8.80
C GLY A 239 -13.02 -1.90 -9.26
N PRO A 240 -13.73 -1.54 -10.35
CA PRO A 240 -14.98 -2.19 -10.76
C PRO A 240 -14.72 -3.56 -11.40
N VAL A 241 -14.39 -4.55 -10.58
CA VAL A 241 -13.96 -5.89 -11.00
C VAL A 241 -15.11 -6.91 -11.05
N TYR A 242 -16.22 -6.63 -10.38
CA TYR A 242 -17.38 -7.54 -10.33
C TYR A 242 -18.38 -7.29 -11.48
N PRO A 243 -19.08 -8.34 -11.96
CA PRO A 243 -18.86 -9.75 -11.63
C PRO A 243 -17.80 -10.41 -12.53
N ASN A 244 -17.60 -9.92 -13.75
CA ASN A 244 -16.97 -10.68 -14.82
C ASN A 244 -15.49 -10.98 -14.59
N GLN A 245 -14.72 -10.00 -14.13
CA GLN A 245 -13.28 -10.18 -13.96
C GLN A 245 -12.99 -11.14 -12.81
N VAL A 246 -13.77 -11.05 -11.72
CA VAL A 246 -13.69 -12.00 -10.61
C VAL A 246 -14.13 -13.40 -11.02
N LYS A 247 -15.19 -13.55 -11.84
CA LYS A 247 -15.55 -14.85 -12.43
C LYS A 247 -14.45 -15.41 -13.33
N GLY A 248 -13.75 -14.54 -14.08
CA GLY A 248 -12.57 -14.94 -14.85
C GLY A 248 -11.48 -15.56 -13.98
N LEU A 249 -11.23 -14.99 -12.79
CA LEU A 249 -10.31 -15.56 -11.81
C LEU A 249 -10.85 -16.88 -11.22
N THR A 250 -12.07 -16.89 -10.70
CA THR A 250 -12.60 -18.03 -9.94
C THR A 250 -13.05 -19.17 -10.84
N GLU A 251 -14.02 -18.93 -11.72
CA GLU A 251 -14.60 -19.95 -12.62
C GLU A 251 -13.68 -20.24 -13.80
N GLY A 252 -13.06 -19.21 -14.39
CA GLY A 252 -12.21 -19.34 -15.57
C GLY A 252 -10.85 -19.96 -15.26
N MET A 253 -10.10 -19.37 -14.33
CA MET A 253 -8.76 -19.83 -13.98
C MET A 253 -8.75 -20.87 -12.83
N GLY A 254 -9.87 -21.05 -12.13
CA GLY A 254 -9.96 -21.95 -10.98
C GLY A 254 -9.21 -21.43 -9.75
N ILE A 255 -9.15 -20.11 -9.56
CA ILE A 255 -8.52 -19.49 -8.39
C ILE A 255 -9.46 -19.68 -7.18
N PRO A 256 -8.96 -20.24 -6.06
CA PRO A 256 -9.73 -20.35 -4.83
C PRO A 256 -10.23 -19.00 -4.32
N VAL A 257 -11.49 -18.93 -3.89
CA VAL A 257 -12.05 -17.72 -3.29
C VAL A 257 -11.27 -17.27 -2.05
N SER A 258 -10.61 -18.20 -1.33
CA SER A 258 -9.73 -17.92 -0.20
C SER A 258 -8.49 -17.07 -0.54
N GLN A 259 -8.19 -16.87 -1.83
CA GLN A 259 -7.13 -16.00 -2.32
C GLN A 259 -7.63 -14.61 -2.75
N LEU A 260 -8.93 -14.35 -2.69
CA LEU A 260 -9.51 -13.04 -2.99
C LEU A 260 -9.54 -12.19 -1.72
N VAL A 261 -9.13 -10.93 -1.80
CA VAL A 261 -9.13 -9.98 -0.68
C VAL A 261 -9.79 -8.65 -1.08
N PHE A 262 -10.42 -7.99 -0.12
CA PHE A 262 -11.05 -6.69 -0.35
C PHE A 262 -10.03 -5.56 -0.49
N GLY A 263 -10.32 -4.58 -1.37
CA GLY A 263 -9.52 -3.37 -1.56
C GLY A 263 -10.36 -2.24 -2.17
N THR A 264 -10.08 -0.98 -1.84
CA THR A 264 -10.88 0.17 -2.31
C THR A 264 -10.19 1.05 -3.35
N ASP A 265 -8.85 1.08 -3.36
CA ASP A 265 -8.01 2.10 -4.02
C ASP A 265 -8.22 3.52 -3.47
N TYR A 266 -8.70 3.67 -2.24
CA TYR A 266 -8.85 5.00 -1.63
C TYR A 266 -7.50 5.73 -1.57
N PRO A 267 -7.43 7.05 -1.83
CA PRO A 267 -8.49 7.94 -2.28
C PRO A 267 -8.64 8.05 -3.81
N TYR A 268 -7.82 7.34 -4.60
CA TYR A 268 -7.84 7.41 -6.07
C TYR A 268 -9.10 6.81 -6.69
N GLY A 269 -9.69 5.81 -6.05
CA GLY A 269 -10.97 5.23 -6.46
C GLY A 269 -12.08 6.28 -6.51
N ILE A 270 -12.07 7.26 -5.59
CA ILE A 270 -13.07 8.32 -5.53
C ILE A 270 -12.91 9.25 -6.74
N GLY A 271 -13.92 9.27 -7.61
CA GLY A 271 -13.96 10.12 -8.80
C GLY A 271 -13.33 9.50 -10.03
N PHE A 272 -12.72 8.31 -9.92
CA PHE A 272 -12.34 7.51 -11.08
C PHE A 272 -13.36 6.39 -11.36
N TRP A 273 -13.86 5.73 -10.32
CA TRP A 273 -15.03 4.86 -10.36
C TRP A 273 -15.87 5.07 -9.10
N ASP A 274 -17.02 4.40 -9.05
CA ASP A 274 -17.88 4.40 -7.88
C ASP A 274 -17.43 3.30 -6.91
N VAL A 275 -16.83 3.70 -5.79
CA VAL A 275 -16.36 2.77 -4.75
C VAL A 275 -17.51 2.05 -4.07
N ASP A 276 -18.67 2.69 -3.92
CA ASP A 276 -19.87 2.10 -3.36
C ASP A 276 -20.42 1.04 -4.31
N ALA A 277 -20.44 1.32 -5.62
CA ALA A 277 -20.83 0.33 -6.62
C ALA A 277 -19.89 -0.88 -6.63
N ASN A 278 -18.59 -0.69 -6.40
CA ASN A 278 -17.66 -1.81 -6.30
C ASN A 278 -17.88 -2.65 -5.04
N ILE A 279 -18.08 -2.02 -3.88
CA ILE A 279 -18.44 -2.71 -2.63
C ILE A 279 -19.76 -3.46 -2.79
N ALA A 280 -20.75 -2.82 -3.42
CA ALA A 280 -22.04 -3.41 -3.74
C ALA A 280 -21.86 -4.65 -4.63
N GLY A 281 -21.01 -4.56 -5.67
CA GLY A 281 -20.67 -5.67 -6.56
C GLY A 281 -20.19 -6.93 -5.85
N LEU A 282 -19.37 -6.80 -4.80
CA LEU A 282 -19.01 -7.94 -3.93
C LEU A 282 -20.20 -8.38 -3.06
N SER A 283 -20.89 -7.47 -2.37
CA SER A 283 -21.99 -7.85 -1.48
C SER A 283 -23.17 -8.51 -2.20
N GLU A 284 -23.41 -8.14 -3.45
CA GLU A 284 -24.54 -8.59 -4.27
C GLU A 284 -24.17 -9.73 -5.22
N ALA A 285 -22.89 -10.14 -5.28
CA ALA A 285 -22.42 -11.23 -6.13
C ALA A 285 -23.21 -12.53 -5.85
N ASP A 286 -24.06 -12.95 -6.79
CA ASP A 286 -24.94 -14.11 -6.66
C ASP A 286 -24.20 -15.45 -6.75
N PHE A 287 -23.04 -15.44 -7.40
CA PHE A 287 -22.14 -16.58 -7.57
C PHE A 287 -21.23 -16.84 -6.36
N LEU A 288 -21.29 -16.00 -5.33
CA LEU A 288 -20.57 -16.17 -4.07
C LEU A 288 -21.58 -16.41 -2.94
N SER A 289 -21.31 -17.40 -2.09
CA SER A 289 -22.06 -17.61 -0.85
C SER A 289 -21.85 -16.44 0.13
N SER A 290 -22.76 -16.28 1.09
CA SER A 290 -22.59 -15.26 2.15
C SER A 290 -21.27 -15.43 2.91
N SER A 291 -20.86 -16.68 3.18
CA SER A 291 -19.59 -16.96 3.86
C SER A 291 -18.39 -16.57 3.02
N GLU A 292 -18.41 -16.80 1.71
CA GLU A 292 -17.34 -16.37 0.79
C GLU A 292 -17.21 -14.85 0.72
N LYS A 293 -18.34 -14.12 0.71
CA LYS A 293 -18.32 -12.65 0.74
C LYS A 293 -17.67 -12.13 2.02
N GLU A 294 -18.05 -12.67 3.18
CA GLU A 294 -17.44 -12.33 4.46
C GLU A 294 -15.94 -12.66 4.48
N GLN A 295 -15.56 -13.81 3.92
CA GLN A 295 -14.16 -14.20 3.79
C GLN A 295 -13.35 -13.19 2.97
N ILE A 296 -13.88 -12.73 1.83
CA ILE A 296 -13.21 -11.72 1.00
C ILE A 296 -13.10 -10.37 1.73
N PHE A 297 -14.16 -9.97 2.44
CA PHE A 297 -14.19 -8.70 3.16
C PHE A 297 -13.20 -8.63 4.34
N SER A 298 -12.95 -9.73 5.06
CA SER A 298 -12.15 -9.66 6.29
C SER A 298 -11.28 -10.87 6.61
N GLU A 299 -11.64 -12.09 6.22
CA GLU A 299 -10.93 -13.28 6.77
C GLU A 299 -9.74 -13.73 5.91
N ASN A 300 -9.85 -13.67 4.59
CA ASN A 300 -8.82 -14.14 3.65
C ASN A 300 -7.48 -13.38 3.81
N VAL A 301 -7.55 -12.15 4.31
CA VAL A 301 -6.39 -11.33 4.65
C VAL A 301 -5.43 -12.03 5.62
N LYS A 302 -5.95 -12.88 6.51
CA LYS A 302 -5.17 -13.64 7.50
C LYS A 302 -4.30 -14.68 6.82
N GLY A 303 -4.77 -15.28 5.73
CA GLY A 303 -3.99 -16.20 4.89
C GLY A 303 -2.85 -15.49 4.16
N LEU A 304 -3.10 -14.28 3.64
CA LEU A 304 -2.09 -13.49 2.92
C LEU A 304 -0.94 -13.05 3.83
N TRP A 305 -1.24 -12.52 5.02
CA TRP A 305 -0.24 -11.99 5.94
C TRP A 305 0.19 -12.94 7.07
N ALA A 306 -0.39 -14.14 7.15
CA ALA A 306 0.02 -15.24 8.05
C ALA A 306 0.29 -14.80 9.51
N GLY A 307 -0.60 -13.98 10.09
CA GLY A 307 -0.49 -13.51 11.47
C GLY A 307 0.41 -12.28 11.70
N LYS A 308 0.88 -11.61 10.62
CA LYS A 308 1.68 -10.36 10.74
C LYS A 308 0.86 -9.10 10.99
N LEU A 309 -0.47 -9.15 10.91
CA LEU A 309 -1.32 -8.00 11.17
C LEU A 309 -1.59 -7.90 12.68
N LEU A 310 -1.19 -6.78 13.29
CA LEU A 310 -1.45 -6.52 14.70
C LEU A 310 -2.93 -6.17 14.89
N GLY A 311 -3.65 -6.93 15.71
CA GLY A 311 -5.03 -6.64 16.10
C GLY A 311 -6.10 -7.03 15.06
N VAL A 312 -5.75 -7.87 14.09
CA VAL A 312 -6.61 -8.42 13.04
C VAL A 312 -6.62 -9.95 13.10
#